data_AF-A0A8X6UAD2-F1
#
_entry.id   AF-A0A8X6UAD2-F1
#
_cell.length_a   1.000
_cell.length_b   1.000
_cell.length_c   1.000
_cell.angle_alpha   90.00
_cell.angle_beta   90.00
_cell.angle_gamma   90.00
#
_symmetry.space_group_name_H-M   'P 1'
#
loop_
_entity.id
_entity.type
_entity.pdbx_description
1 polymer ?
#
loop_
_entity_poly.entity_id
_entity_poly.type
_entity_poly.pdbx_seq_one_letter_code
_entity_poly.pdbx_strand_id
1 'polypeptide(L)'
;MCHFQETLWAEDPECKKNARKYCCCFSNGKKKHLAVQTGEVGGDGIPMLTVVVDGCWAKRSYRANYSSLSGAAAIVGFRTKKVLYTAVRNRYCMVCSRAAAVNKLPGKHCCSKNWHGSSSSMEANIIQEGFQNSVAMYGVKYAKFIGDGDSNVYKTILDSRPYDELQVEKLECQNHLFRNFCLKLKDIVRDSKAGPITLRKCLGKNILRLRKSVISATAQLTKNEVNFDCCSILQKHILNAPHHVFGDHQNCVDSVCSIQRKNDTNWIPIWVIV
;
A
#
# COMPACT_ATOMS: atom_id res chain seq x y z
N MET A 1 -3.19 6.03 -46.21
CA MET A 1 -4.44 6.78 -45.92
C MET A 1 -5.08 6.18 -44.69
N CYS A 2 -5.24 7.01 -43.66
CA CYS A 2 -5.77 6.67 -42.35
C CYS A 2 -7.30 6.67 -42.44
N HIS A 3 -7.96 5.55 -42.18
CA HIS A 3 -9.40 5.52 -41.93
C HIS A 3 -9.63 5.16 -40.46
N PHE A 4 -9.68 6.20 -39.64
CA PHE A 4 -10.13 6.19 -38.26
C PHE A 4 -11.66 6.27 -38.31
N GLN A 5 -12.37 5.16 -38.05
CA GLN A 5 -13.81 5.19 -37.85
C GLN A 5 -14.10 5.37 -36.36
N GLU A 6 -14.60 6.55 -36.04
CA GLU A 6 -15.12 6.99 -34.74
C GLU A 6 -16.34 6.16 -34.33
N THR A 7 -16.16 5.10 -33.56
CA THR A 7 -17.24 4.48 -32.76
C THR A 7 -16.66 3.98 -31.42
N LEU A 8 -16.16 4.93 -30.61
CA LEU A 8 -15.46 4.67 -29.34
C LEU A 8 -16.25 5.08 -28.08
N TRP A 9 -17.54 5.41 -28.19
CA TRP A 9 -18.29 6.05 -27.10
C TRP A 9 -19.74 5.60 -26.95
N ALA A 10 -19.99 4.30 -26.85
CA ALA A 10 -21.26 3.84 -26.28
C ALA A 10 -21.08 3.65 -24.77
N GLU A 11 -21.48 4.66 -23.98
CA GLU A 11 -21.72 4.49 -22.55
C GLU A 11 -22.83 3.46 -22.34
N ASP A 12 -22.60 2.43 -21.52
CA ASP A 12 -23.66 1.53 -21.07
C ASP A 12 -24.68 2.31 -20.21
N PRO A 13 -25.94 2.46 -20.66
CA PRO A 13 -26.96 3.21 -19.94
C PRO A 13 -27.35 2.61 -18.58
N GLU A 14 -27.06 1.33 -18.34
CA GLU A 14 -27.45 0.63 -17.12
C GLU A 14 -26.59 1.03 -15.91
N CYS A 15 -25.39 1.58 -16.16
CA CYS A 15 -24.46 2.04 -15.14
C CYS A 15 -24.94 3.29 -14.37
N LYS A 16 -25.95 4.03 -14.87
CA LYS A 16 -26.42 5.30 -14.27
C LYS A 16 -27.33 5.12 -13.03
N LYS A 17 -27.81 3.91 -12.72
CA LYS A 17 -28.84 3.70 -11.67
C LYS A 17 -28.29 3.35 -10.28
N ASN A 18 -27.00 3.05 -10.12
CA ASN A 18 -26.43 2.66 -8.83
C ASN A 18 -25.13 3.42 -8.53
N ALA A 19 -25.22 4.52 -7.78
CA ALA A 19 -24.08 5.26 -7.21
C ALA A 19 -23.22 4.45 -6.19
N ARG A 20 -23.37 3.11 -6.16
CA ARG A 20 -22.74 2.17 -5.22
C ARG A 20 -21.51 1.48 -5.79
N LYS A 21 -21.30 1.49 -7.11
CA LYS A 21 -20.17 0.88 -7.81
C LYS A 21 -19.72 1.80 -8.94
N TYR A 22 -18.68 2.60 -8.72
CA TYR A 22 -18.04 3.31 -9.84
C TYR A 22 -17.09 2.32 -10.52
N CYS A 23 -17.60 1.55 -11.48
CA CYS A 23 -16.76 0.84 -12.43
C CYS A 23 -16.14 1.90 -13.34
N CYS A 24 -14.87 2.24 -13.13
CA CYS A 24 -14.15 3.10 -14.05
C CYS A 24 -13.83 2.24 -15.30
N CYS A 25 -14.74 2.22 -16.27
CA CYS A 25 -14.55 1.60 -17.58
C CYS A 25 -13.45 2.34 -18.36
N PHE A 26 -12.19 2.13 -17.98
CA PHE A 26 -11.02 2.57 -18.73
C PHE A 26 -10.27 1.35 -19.27
N SER A 27 -10.59 1.04 -20.54
CA SER A 27 -9.96 0.11 -21.49
C SER A 27 -9.39 -1.20 -20.92
N ASN A 28 -10.19 -2.27 -20.97
CA ASN A 28 -9.80 -3.63 -20.60
C ASN A 28 -8.65 -4.20 -21.47
N GLY A 29 -8.55 -3.77 -22.74
CA GLY A 29 -7.58 -4.31 -23.71
C GLY A 29 -6.12 -4.07 -23.34
N LYS A 30 -5.73 -2.84 -22.94
CA LYS A 30 -4.34 -2.50 -22.61
C LYS A 30 -3.81 -3.24 -21.37
N LYS A 31 -4.70 -3.58 -20.43
CA LYS A 31 -4.35 -4.22 -19.15
C LYS A 31 -4.02 -5.70 -19.32
N LYS A 32 -4.87 -6.42 -20.06
CA LYS A 32 -4.66 -7.85 -20.38
C LYS A 32 -3.40 -8.03 -21.22
N HIS A 33 -3.18 -7.16 -22.20
CA HIS A 33 -2.03 -7.23 -23.08
C HIS A 33 -0.69 -7.16 -22.32
N LEU A 34 -0.58 -6.27 -21.31
CA LEU A 34 0.66 -6.12 -20.54
C LEU A 34 0.98 -7.34 -19.66
N ALA A 35 -0.03 -7.98 -19.09
CA ALA A 35 0.16 -9.19 -18.28
C ALA A 35 0.51 -10.40 -19.17
N VAL A 36 -0.14 -10.53 -20.33
CA VAL A 36 0.19 -11.57 -21.32
C VAL A 36 1.62 -11.40 -21.86
N GLN A 37 2.04 -10.17 -22.17
CA GLN A 37 3.40 -9.86 -22.64
C GLN A 37 4.48 -10.18 -21.61
N THR A 38 4.15 -10.17 -20.32
CA THR A 38 5.11 -10.42 -19.23
C THR A 38 5.04 -11.85 -18.70
N GLY A 39 4.24 -12.72 -19.33
CA GLY A 39 4.08 -14.12 -18.92
C GLY A 39 3.35 -14.31 -17.59
N GLU A 40 2.71 -13.26 -17.05
CA GLU A 40 1.96 -13.32 -15.79
C GLU A 40 0.54 -13.84 -16.05
N VAL A 41 0.44 -15.09 -16.51
CA VAL A 41 -0.82 -15.76 -16.84
C VAL A 41 -0.94 -17.02 -15.98
N GLY A 42 -2.10 -17.22 -15.35
CA GLY A 42 -2.38 -18.43 -14.57
C GLY A 42 -2.47 -19.68 -15.45
N GLY A 43 -2.45 -20.86 -14.84
CA GLY A 43 -2.64 -22.13 -15.55
C GLY A 43 -3.98 -22.24 -16.30
N ASP A 44 -4.95 -21.41 -15.91
CA ASP A 44 -6.26 -21.25 -16.53
C ASP A 44 -6.31 -20.19 -17.65
N GLY A 45 -5.17 -19.62 -18.04
CA GLY A 45 -5.09 -18.60 -19.09
C GLY A 45 -5.55 -17.20 -18.64
N ILE A 46 -5.89 -17.00 -17.36
CA ILE A 46 -6.34 -15.70 -16.86
C ILE A 46 -5.11 -14.84 -16.47
N PRO A 47 -5.01 -13.59 -16.98
CA PRO A 47 -3.92 -12.71 -16.61
C PRO A 47 -3.93 -12.35 -15.12
N MET A 48 -2.76 -12.39 -14.50
CA MET A 48 -2.52 -12.05 -13.11
C MET A 48 -1.90 -10.66 -13.00
N LEU A 49 -2.37 -9.87 -12.05
CA LEU A 49 -1.89 -8.50 -11.83
C LEU A 49 -1.39 -8.30 -10.40
N THR A 50 -0.38 -7.43 -10.28
CA THR A 50 -0.06 -6.77 -9.01
C THR A 50 -0.89 -5.49 -8.89
N VAL A 51 -1.53 -5.30 -7.74
CA VAL A 51 -2.35 -4.11 -7.45
C VAL A 51 -1.84 -3.36 -6.21
N VAL A 52 -2.24 -2.10 -6.09
CA VAL A 52 -2.05 -1.27 -4.89
C VAL A 52 -3.42 -1.01 -4.31
N VAL A 53 -3.57 -1.18 -3.00
CA VAL A 53 -4.83 -0.96 -2.29
C VAL A 53 -4.63 0.09 -1.21
N ASP A 54 -5.62 0.97 -1.05
CA ASP A 54 -5.62 1.95 0.03
C ASP A 54 -7.06 2.37 0.37
N GLY A 55 -7.26 2.70 1.65
CA GLY A 55 -8.51 3.14 2.24
C GLY A 55 -8.42 4.57 2.77
N CYS A 56 -9.52 5.31 2.67
CA CYS A 56 -9.67 6.61 3.29
C CYS A 56 -10.98 6.72 4.06
N TRP A 57 -10.97 7.55 5.10
CA TRP A 57 -12.13 7.79 5.96
C TRP A 57 -12.45 9.27 6.00
N ALA A 58 -13.74 9.60 5.94
CA ALA A 58 -14.21 10.98 6.00
C ALA A 58 -13.82 11.67 7.32
N LYS A 59 -13.78 10.91 8.42
CA LYS A 59 -13.25 11.35 9.70
C LYS A 59 -11.88 10.72 9.94
N ARG A 60 -10.83 11.54 9.89
CA ARG A 60 -9.48 11.14 10.29
C ARG A 60 -9.44 11.00 11.81
N SER A 61 -9.07 9.82 12.29
CA SER A 61 -8.82 9.58 13.72
C SER A 61 -7.50 8.83 13.87
N TYR A 62 -6.63 9.33 14.74
CA TYR A 62 -5.36 8.69 15.05
C TYR A 62 -5.47 8.03 16.41
N ARG A 63 -5.27 6.70 16.45
CA ARG A 63 -5.01 5.90 17.67
C ARG A 63 -6.08 5.93 18.78
N ALA A 64 -7.19 6.65 18.64
CA ALA A 64 -8.13 6.85 19.75
C ALA A 64 -9.63 6.71 19.41
N ASN A 65 -10.10 6.86 18.16
CA ASN A 65 -11.56 6.87 17.89
C ASN A 65 -11.97 6.53 16.45
N TYR A 66 -12.04 5.24 16.11
CA TYR A 66 -12.47 4.68 14.80
C TYR A 66 -13.98 4.85 14.52
N SER A 67 -14.45 6.09 14.51
CA SER A 67 -15.87 6.48 14.50
C SER A 67 -16.34 7.06 13.16
N SER A 68 -15.55 6.91 12.09
CA SER A 68 -15.95 7.47 10.79
C SER A 68 -17.23 6.80 10.27
N LEU A 69 -18.21 7.62 9.94
CA LEU A 69 -19.48 7.15 9.38
C LEU A 69 -19.35 6.74 7.91
N SER A 70 -18.32 7.23 7.23
CA SER A 70 -18.05 6.93 5.82
C SER A 70 -16.59 6.59 5.60
N GLY A 71 -16.35 5.64 4.71
CA GLY A 71 -15.04 5.26 4.22
C GLY A 71 -15.12 4.89 2.74
N ALA A 72 -14.03 5.10 2.03
CA ALA A 72 -13.87 4.67 0.65
C ALA A 72 -12.54 3.92 0.53
N ALA A 73 -12.45 3.02 -0.44
CA ALA A 73 -11.18 2.38 -0.74
C ALA A 73 -11.08 2.13 -2.24
N ALA A 74 -9.85 2.02 -2.72
CA ALA A 74 -9.57 1.82 -4.13
C ALA A 74 -8.53 0.71 -4.35
N ILE A 75 -8.68 0.01 -5.46
CA ILE A 75 -7.70 -0.91 -6.03
C ILE A 75 -7.15 -0.25 -7.28
N VAL A 76 -5.83 -0.13 -7.38
CA VAL A 76 -5.12 0.51 -8.49
C VAL A 76 -4.12 -0.48 -9.09
N GLY A 77 -4.08 -0.64 -10.41
CA GLY A 77 -3.08 -1.50 -11.04
C GLY A 77 -1.66 -0.97 -10.82
N PHE A 78 -0.76 -1.81 -10.31
CA PHE A 78 0.59 -1.36 -9.96
C PHE A 78 1.39 -0.85 -11.16
N ARG A 79 1.33 -1.56 -12.29
CA ARG A 79 2.03 -1.15 -13.52
C ARG A 79 1.26 -0.08 -14.28
N THR A 80 -0.05 -0.26 -14.42
CA THR A 80 -0.89 0.61 -15.25
C THR A 80 -1.22 1.94 -14.60
N LYS A 81 -1.08 2.04 -13.27
CA LYS A 81 -1.48 3.19 -12.45
C LYS A 81 -2.94 3.60 -12.63
N LYS A 82 -3.79 2.68 -13.12
CA LYS A 82 -5.22 2.91 -13.35
C LYS A 82 -6.04 2.35 -12.20
N VAL A 83 -7.09 3.07 -11.81
CA VAL A 83 -8.09 2.57 -10.87
C VAL A 83 -8.79 1.37 -11.49
N LEU A 84 -8.76 0.25 -10.78
CA LEU A 84 -9.42 -1.00 -11.13
C LEU A 84 -10.72 -1.16 -10.36
N TYR A 85 -10.78 -0.68 -9.12
CA TYR A 85 -12.00 -0.77 -8.33
C TYR A 85 -12.06 0.37 -7.34
N THR A 86 -13.25 0.88 -7.08
CA THR A 86 -13.50 1.82 -5.99
C THR A 86 -14.92 1.65 -5.49
N ALA A 87 -15.10 1.72 -4.18
CA ALA A 87 -16.42 1.77 -3.58
C ALA A 87 -16.42 2.62 -2.30
N VAL A 88 -17.62 3.00 -1.89
CA VAL A 88 -17.87 3.77 -0.67
C VAL A 88 -18.74 2.93 0.26
N ARG A 89 -18.36 2.91 1.53
CA ARG A 89 -19.16 2.37 2.64
C ARG A 89 -19.58 3.49 3.55
N ASN A 90 -20.88 3.57 3.79
CA ASN A 90 -21.49 4.65 4.53
C ASN A 90 -22.55 4.10 5.49
N ARG A 91 -22.41 4.49 6.76
CA ARG A 91 -23.30 4.16 7.88
C ARG A 91 -24.35 5.25 8.12
N TYR A 92 -24.23 6.37 7.42
CA TYR A 92 -25.04 7.57 7.60
C TYR A 92 -25.84 7.91 6.35
N CYS A 93 -27.09 8.27 6.56
CA CYS A 93 -27.93 8.91 5.56
C CYS A 93 -28.70 10.05 6.23
N MET A 94 -28.63 11.25 5.65
CA MET A 94 -29.26 12.44 6.23
C MET A 94 -30.78 12.29 6.32
N VAL A 95 -31.42 11.73 5.30
CA VAL A 95 -32.88 11.52 5.27
C VAL A 95 -33.31 10.55 6.37
N CYS A 96 -32.62 9.41 6.48
CA CYS A 96 -32.87 8.45 7.57
C CYS A 96 -32.62 9.07 8.95
N SER A 97 -31.54 9.83 9.11
CA SER A 97 -31.17 10.44 10.39
C SER A 97 -32.20 11.47 10.85
N ARG A 98 -32.72 12.29 9.93
CA ARG A 98 -33.77 13.28 10.25
C ARG A 98 -35.09 12.62 10.60
N ALA A 99 -35.50 11.60 9.84
CA ALA A 99 -36.72 10.86 10.11
C ALA A 99 -36.67 10.16 11.48
N ALA A 100 -35.54 9.54 11.82
CA ALA A 100 -35.31 8.94 13.13
C ALA A 100 -35.36 9.96 14.27
N ALA A 101 -34.81 11.17 14.09
CA ALA A 101 -34.84 12.21 15.11
C ALA A 101 -36.26 12.68 15.46
N VAL A 102 -37.21 12.54 14.55
CA VAL A 102 -38.64 12.87 14.76
C VAL A 102 -39.52 11.63 14.95
N ASN A 103 -38.92 10.45 15.17
CA ASN A 103 -39.60 9.16 15.31
C ASN A 103 -40.56 8.82 14.15
N LYS A 104 -40.21 9.22 12.92
CA LYS A 104 -40.98 8.90 11.71
C LYS A 104 -40.21 7.97 10.80
N LEU A 105 -40.94 7.24 9.96
CA LEU A 105 -40.33 6.50 8.86
C LEU A 105 -39.78 7.48 7.81
N PRO A 106 -38.59 7.23 7.25
CA PRO A 106 -38.05 8.06 6.19
C PRO A 106 -38.91 7.95 4.93
N GLY A 107 -39.20 9.08 4.30
CA GLY A 107 -39.82 9.11 2.98
C GLY A 107 -38.98 8.35 1.94
N LYS A 108 -39.60 7.97 0.81
CA LYS A 108 -38.93 7.28 -0.29
C LYS A 108 -37.73 8.11 -0.79
N HIS A 109 -36.53 7.54 -0.74
CA HIS A 109 -35.29 8.19 -1.18
C HIS A 109 -34.21 7.17 -1.55
N CYS A 110 -33.17 7.63 -2.26
CA CYS A 110 -31.98 6.85 -2.53
C CYS A 110 -31.09 6.80 -1.28
N CYS A 111 -31.27 5.78 -0.44
CA CYS A 111 -30.54 5.67 0.81
C CYS A 111 -29.04 5.45 0.57
N SER A 112 -28.22 6.37 1.10
CA SER A 112 -26.76 6.31 1.08
C SER A 112 -26.19 5.33 2.10
N LYS A 113 -27.00 4.85 3.05
CA LYS A 113 -26.56 3.88 4.06
C LYS A 113 -26.46 2.50 3.41
N ASN A 114 -25.23 2.00 3.30
CA ASN A 114 -24.92 0.70 2.71
C ASN A 114 -23.94 -0.13 3.56
N TRP A 115 -23.60 0.35 4.77
CA TRP A 115 -22.70 -0.33 5.69
C TRP A 115 -23.26 -0.38 7.09
N HIS A 116 -23.11 -1.54 7.74
CA HIS A 116 -23.58 -1.79 9.10
C HIS A 116 -22.45 -2.22 10.05
N GLY A 117 -21.27 -2.58 9.52
CA GLY A 117 -20.10 -2.96 10.30
C GLY A 117 -19.35 -1.77 10.92
N SER A 118 -18.18 -2.06 11.49
CA SER A 118 -17.30 -1.04 12.06
C SER A 118 -16.71 -0.12 10.99
N SER A 119 -16.25 1.06 11.38
CA SER A 119 -15.54 1.96 10.47
C SER A 119 -14.24 1.34 9.95
N SER A 120 -13.52 0.61 10.81
CA SER A 120 -12.25 -0.05 10.48
C SER A 120 -12.38 -1.22 9.50
N SER A 121 -13.57 -1.81 9.35
CA SER A 121 -13.81 -2.92 8.42
C SER A 121 -14.30 -2.48 7.04
N MET A 122 -14.55 -1.18 6.84
CA MET A 122 -15.01 -0.65 5.56
C MET A 122 -14.02 -0.90 4.43
N GLU A 123 -12.73 -0.60 4.66
CA GLU A 123 -11.68 -0.82 3.67
C GLU A 123 -11.59 -2.30 3.29
N ALA A 124 -11.39 -3.17 4.28
CA ALA A 124 -11.26 -4.61 4.05
C ALA A 124 -12.44 -5.17 3.25
N ASN A 125 -13.67 -4.73 3.54
CA ASN A 125 -14.85 -5.16 2.80
C ASN A 125 -14.89 -4.62 1.35
N ILE A 126 -14.49 -3.37 1.12
CA ILE A 126 -14.43 -2.79 -0.23
C ILE A 126 -13.37 -3.51 -1.06
N ILE A 127 -12.19 -3.75 -0.50
CA ILE A 127 -11.11 -4.45 -1.18
C ILE A 127 -11.52 -5.90 -1.47
N GLN A 128 -12.08 -6.62 -0.49
CA GLN A 128 -12.62 -7.96 -0.70
C GLN A 128 -13.62 -8.01 -1.87
N GLU A 129 -14.58 -7.07 -1.91
CA GLU A 129 -15.56 -6.99 -2.99
C GLU A 129 -14.85 -6.78 -4.35
N GLY A 130 -13.84 -5.90 -4.41
CA GLY A 130 -13.08 -5.66 -5.63
C GLY A 130 -12.27 -6.89 -6.09
N PHE A 131 -11.74 -7.68 -5.17
CA PHE A 131 -11.05 -8.95 -5.49
C PHE A 131 -12.02 -9.99 -6.04
N GLN A 132 -13.15 -10.21 -5.37
CA GLN A 132 -14.16 -11.20 -5.78
C GLN A 132 -14.77 -10.89 -7.15
N ASN A 133 -14.89 -9.60 -7.52
CA ASN A 133 -15.48 -9.20 -8.80
C ASN A 133 -14.45 -9.01 -9.94
N SER A 134 -13.15 -9.14 -9.66
CA SER A 134 -12.09 -8.83 -10.63
C SER A 134 -12.17 -9.64 -11.93
N VAL A 135 -12.48 -10.93 -11.85
CA VAL A 135 -12.62 -11.81 -13.02
C VAL A 135 -13.86 -11.45 -13.82
N ALA A 136 -15.01 -11.25 -13.17
CA ALA A 136 -16.25 -10.89 -13.86
C ALA A 136 -16.17 -9.51 -14.52
N MET A 137 -15.56 -8.53 -13.86
CA MET A 137 -15.48 -7.15 -14.35
C MET A 137 -14.40 -6.96 -15.43
N TYR A 138 -13.24 -7.62 -15.25
CA TYR A 138 -12.04 -7.31 -16.04
C TYR A 138 -11.38 -8.54 -16.66
N GLY A 139 -11.79 -9.75 -16.29
CA GLY A 139 -11.17 -11.00 -16.72
C GLY A 139 -9.71 -11.10 -16.30
N VAL A 140 -9.40 -10.69 -15.06
CA VAL A 140 -8.05 -10.73 -14.47
C VAL A 140 -8.12 -11.21 -13.02
N LYS A 141 -7.05 -11.81 -12.52
CA LYS A 141 -6.86 -12.12 -11.10
C LYS A 141 -5.84 -11.18 -10.48
N TYR A 142 -5.98 -10.88 -9.20
CA TYR A 142 -5.01 -10.10 -8.44
C TYR A 142 -4.12 -11.05 -7.63
N ALA A 143 -2.95 -11.39 -8.17
CA ALA A 143 -2.03 -12.32 -7.52
C ALA A 143 -1.30 -11.70 -6.34
N LYS A 144 -0.95 -10.42 -6.45
CA LYS A 144 -0.23 -9.68 -5.40
C LYS A 144 -0.90 -8.36 -5.14
N PHE A 145 -0.86 -7.90 -3.89
CA PHE A 145 -1.22 -6.52 -3.58
C PHE A 145 -0.21 -5.84 -2.68
N ILE A 146 -0.04 -4.54 -2.91
CA ILE A 146 0.74 -3.63 -2.08
C ILE A 146 -0.26 -2.82 -1.26
N GLY A 147 -0.20 -2.94 0.06
CA GLY A 147 -1.10 -2.23 0.97
C GLY A 147 -0.38 -1.69 2.19
N ASP A 148 -1.11 -0.98 3.05
CA ASP A 148 -0.63 -0.68 4.39
C ASP A 148 -0.44 -1.99 5.20
N GLY A 149 0.30 -1.89 6.31
CA GLY A 149 0.50 -2.92 7.31
C GLY A 149 -0.79 -3.35 8.04
N ASP A 150 -1.96 -2.84 7.66
CA ASP A 150 -3.23 -3.18 8.30
C ASP A 150 -3.57 -4.67 8.09
N SER A 151 -3.56 -5.39 9.21
CA SER A 151 -3.69 -6.85 9.26
C SER A 151 -5.07 -7.36 8.80
N ASN A 152 -6.10 -6.52 8.90
CA ASN A 152 -7.47 -6.91 8.59
C ASN A 152 -7.71 -7.12 7.09
N VAL A 153 -7.17 -6.26 6.22
CA VAL A 153 -7.38 -6.39 4.76
C VAL A 153 -6.84 -7.72 4.26
N TYR A 154 -5.61 -8.07 4.66
CA TYR A 154 -5.00 -9.32 4.20
C TYR A 154 -5.75 -10.54 4.70
N LYS A 155 -6.10 -10.55 5.99
CA LYS A 155 -6.89 -11.63 6.57
C LYS A 155 -8.22 -11.81 5.85
N THR A 156 -8.96 -10.72 5.60
CA THR A 156 -10.23 -10.77 4.87
C THR A 156 -10.07 -11.34 3.46
N ILE A 157 -8.98 -11.01 2.75
CA ILE A 157 -8.71 -11.58 1.43
C ILE A 157 -8.47 -13.09 1.53
N LEU A 158 -7.61 -13.53 2.46
CA LEU A 158 -7.32 -14.95 2.68
C LEU A 158 -8.58 -15.75 3.05
N ASP A 159 -9.39 -15.23 3.97
CA ASP A 159 -10.63 -15.86 4.43
C ASP A 159 -11.66 -15.94 3.29
N SER A 160 -11.70 -14.94 2.41
CA SER A 160 -12.65 -14.87 1.30
C SER A 160 -12.31 -15.74 0.10
N ARG A 161 -11.06 -16.23 0.01
CA ARG A 161 -10.51 -17.04 -1.10
C ARG A 161 -11.08 -16.61 -2.47
N PRO A 162 -10.74 -15.41 -2.97
CA PRO A 162 -11.35 -14.87 -4.18
C PRO A 162 -11.05 -15.70 -5.44
N TYR A 163 -10.05 -16.58 -5.39
CA TYR A 163 -9.60 -17.44 -6.47
C TYR A 163 -9.29 -18.83 -5.93
N ASP A 164 -9.80 -19.89 -6.57
CA ASP A 164 -9.68 -21.27 -6.06
C ASP A 164 -8.24 -21.79 -6.04
N GLU A 165 -7.46 -21.49 -7.08
CA GLU A 165 -6.09 -22.00 -7.25
C GLU A 165 -4.99 -20.95 -6.97
N LEU A 166 -5.35 -19.79 -6.42
CA LEU A 166 -4.40 -18.68 -6.22
C LEU A 166 -4.51 -18.10 -4.82
N GLN A 167 -3.49 -18.35 -4.01
CA GLN A 167 -3.29 -17.63 -2.76
C GLN A 167 -2.67 -16.26 -3.05
N VAL A 168 -3.37 -15.20 -2.62
CA VAL A 168 -2.91 -13.82 -2.81
C VAL A 168 -1.69 -13.52 -1.92
N GLU A 169 -0.65 -12.95 -2.52
CA GLU A 169 0.55 -12.49 -1.82
C GLU A 169 0.39 -11.03 -1.37
N LYS A 170 0.71 -10.75 -0.10
CA LYS A 170 0.81 -9.39 0.42
C LYS A 170 2.24 -8.87 0.28
N LEU A 171 2.37 -7.68 -0.31
CA LEU A 171 3.59 -6.88 -0.30
C LEU A 171 3.40 -5.65 0.59
N GLU A 172 4.40 -5.34 1.40
CA GLU A 172 4.35 -4.18 2.30
C GLU A 172 4.66 -2.88 1.55
N CYS A 173 3.91 -1.82 1.86
CA CYS A 173 4.16 -0.50 1.31
C CYS A 173 5.49 0.08 1.83
N GLN A 174 6.39 0.45 0.92
CA GLN A 174 7.71 1.02 1.25
C GLN A 174 7.63 2.23 2.19
N ASN A 175 6.63 3.10 2.00
CA ASN A 175 6.42 4.27 2.86
C ASN A 175 6.10 3.86 4.30
N HIS A 176 5.27 2.83 4.47
CA HIS A 176 4.90 2.29 5.78
C HIS A 176 6.07 1.56 6.43
N LEU A 177 6.85 0.78 5.67
CA LEU A 177 8.09 0.17 6.15
C LEU A 177 9.05 1.21 6.70
N PHE A 178 9.32 2.30 5.96
CA PHE A 178 10.23 3.35 6.45
C PHE A 178 9.66 4.14 7.63
N ARG A 179 8.35 4.34 7.69
CA ARG A 179 7.70 4.95 8.85
C ARG A 179 7.88 4.07 10.08
N ASN A 180 7.63 2.77 9.96
CA ASN A 180 7.78 1.80 11.04
C ASN A 180 9.25 1.70 11.49
N PHE A 181 10.18 1.66 10.54
CA PHE A 181 11.62 1.73 10.82
C PHE A 181 11.97 2.95 11.68
N CYS A 182 11.56 4.16 11.26
CA CYS A 182 11.81 5.37 12.05
C CYS A 182 11.11 5.37 13.41
N LEU A 183 9.90 4.80 13.52
CA LEU A 183 9.19 4.70 14.80
C LEU A 183 9.94 3.78 15.78
N LYS A 184 10.41 2.62 15.33
CA LYS A 184 11.20 1.70 16.17
C LYS A 184 12.51 2.34 16.64
N LEU A 185 13.20 3.09 15.78
CA LEU A 185 14.37 3.87 16.20
C LEU A 185 14.02 4.92 17.25
N LYS A 186 12.87 5.60 17.12
CA LYS A 186 12.39 6.54 18.14
C LYS A 186 11.99 5.87 19.46
N ASP A 187 11.55 4.62 19.43
CA ASP A 187 11.26 3.85 20.63
C ASP A 187 12.57 3.57 21.39
N ILE A 188 13.63 3.15 20.69
CA ILE A 188 14.97 2.96 21.26
C ILE A 188 15.51 4.25 21.89
N VAL A 189 15.34 5.39 21.21
CA VAL A 189 15.77 6.69 21.75
C VAL A 189 15.06 7.04 23.06
N ARG A 190 13.79 6.66 23.20
CA ARG A 190 12.96 6.96 24.37
C ARG A 190 13.14 5.96 25.51
N ASP A 191 13.55 4.74 25.20
CA ASP A 191 13.80 3.70 26.20
C ASP A 191 15.07 4.03 27.00
N SER A 192 14.92 4.29 28.29
CA SER A 192 16.05 4.57 29.19
C SER A 192 16.94 3.34 29.40
N LYS A 193 16.42 2.13 29.16
CA LYS A 193 17.15 0.87 29.31
C LYS A 193 17.98 0.50 28.08
N ALA A 194 17.72 1.12 26.94
CA ALA A 194 18.40 0.81 25.68
C ALA A 194 19.85 1.33 25.60
N GLY A 195 20.31 2.11 26.58
CA GLY A 195 21.70 2.53 26.70
C GLY A 195 21.89 3.99 27.18
N PRO A 196 23.17 4.44 27.23
CA PRO A 196 23.53 5.78 27.66
C PRO A 196 22.75 6.89 26.95
N ILE A 197 22.37 7.93 27.71
CA ILE A 197 21.58 9.06 27.18
C ILE A 197 22.29 9.79 26.03
N THR A 198 23.62 9.85 26.06
CA THR A 198 24.46 10.44 25.01
C THR A 198 24.29 9.70 23.69
N LEU A 199 24.36 8.37 23.71
CA LEU A 199 24.18 7.50 22.53
C LEU A 199 22.74 7.57 22.01
N ARG A 200 21.73 7.55 22.91
CA ARG A 200 20.32 7.69 22.51
C ARG A 200 20.04 9.05 21.86
N LYS A 201 20.61 10.14 22.38
CA LYS A 201 20.52 11.47 21.74
C LYS A 201 21.23 11.50 20.38
N CYS A 202 22.39 10.84 20.25
CA CYS A 202 23.10 10.70 18.98
C CYS A 202 22.25 9.94 17.95
N LEU A 203 21.67 8.79 18.33
CA LEU A 203 20.75 8.04 17.47
C LEU A 203 19.58 8.90 17.02
N GLY A 204 18.94 9.63 17.95
CA GLY A 204 17.82 10.52 17.66
C GLY A 204 18.12 11.56 16.59
N LYS A 205 19.32 12.16 16.61
CA LYS A 205 19.77 13.12 15.58
C LYS A 205 20.01 12.46 14.21
N ASN A 206 20.28 11.16 14.18
CA ASN A 206 20.70 10.44 12.97
C ASN A 206 19.61 9.52 12.36
N ILE A 207 18.40 9.42 12.94
CA ILE A 207 17.31 8.56 12.43
C ILE A 207 17.02 8.79 10.93
N LEU A 208 16.95 10.05 10.50
CA LEU A 208 16.67 10.37 9.10
C LEU A 208 17.86 10.05 8.18
N ARG A 209 19.10 10.13 8.70
CA ARG A 209 20.31 9.70 7.97
C ARG A 209 20.29 8.18 7.75
N LEU A 210 19.91 7.40 8.76
CA LEU A 210 19.70 5.95 8.65
C LEU A 210 18.66 5.62 7.58
N ARG A 211 17.49 6.27 7.63
CA ARG A 211 16.45 6.09 6.60
C ARG A 211 16.98 6.44 5.21
N LYS A 212 17.68 7.56 5.05
CA LYS A 212 18.25 8.00 3.78
C LYS A 212 19.29 7.02 3.24
N SER A 213 20.10 6.42 4.12
CA SER A 213 21.08 5.39 3.75
C SER A 213 20.40 4.19 3.09
N VAL A 214 19.33 3.67 3.71
CA VAL A 214 18.58 2.54 3.15
C VAL A 214 17.89 2.92 1.83
N ILE A 215 17.25 4.09 1.75
CA ILE A 215 16.63 4.58 0.50
C ILE A 215 17.65 4.66 -0.63
N SER A 216 18.84 5.21 -0.36
CA SER A 216 19.91 5.33 -1.35
C SER A 216 20.37 3.98 -1.86
N ALA A 217 20.56 3.01 -0.97
CA ALA A 217 20.93 1.64 -1.35
C ALA A 217 19.86 0.99 -2.23
N THR A 218 18.58 1.09 -1.86
CA THR A 218 17.47 0.57 -2.68
C THR A 218 17.43 1.23 -4.06
N ALA A 219 17.59 2.57 -4.13
CA ALA A 219 17.53 3.31 -5.39
C ALA A 219 18.68 2.95 -6.36
N GLN A 220 19.85 2.59 -5.84
CA GLN A 220 20.97 2.14 -6.68
C GLN A 220 20.72 0.75 -7.26
N LEU A 221 20.20 -0.16 -6.44
CA LEU A 221 19.91 -1.52 -6.88
C LEU A 221 18.79 -1.59 -7.91
N THR A 222 17.84 -0.64 -7.87
CA THR A 222 16.79 -0.54 -8.91
C THR A 222 17.28 -0.01 -10.26
N LYS A 223 18.50 0.56 -10.34
CA LYS A 223 19.09 1.02 -11.60
C LYS A 223 19.84 -0.09 -12.35
N ASN A 224 20.24 -1.13 -11.64
CA ASN A 224 20.87 -2.32 -12.20
C ASN A 224 19.77 -3.38 -12.44
N GLU A 225 19.90 -4.24 -13.43
CA GLU A 225 18.93 -5.33 -13.63
C GLU A 225 18.84 -6.19 -12.36
N VAL A 226 17.60 -6.44 -11.91
CA VAL A 226 17.31 -7.09 -10.63
C VAL A 226 17.56 -8.59 -10.77
N ASN A 227 18.75 -9.04 -10.37
CA ASN A 227 19.10 -10.46 -10.27
C ASN A 227 18.98 -10.94 -8.81
N PHE A 228 19.01 -12.26 -8.56
CA PHE A 228 18.91 -12.85 -7.21
C PHE A 228 19.92 -12.25 -6.21
N ASP A 229 21.09 -11.83 -6.71
CA ASP A 229 22.13 -11.16 -5.91
C ASP A 229 21.71 -9.77 -5.37
N CYS A 230 20.72 -9.10 -5.96
CA CYS A 230 20.27 -7.79 -5.48
C CYS A 230 19.68 -7.84 -4.06
N CYS A 231 19.02 -8.94 -3.69
CA CYS A 231 18.46 -9.10 -2.35
C CYS A 231 19.55 -9.26 -1.29
N SER A 232 20.56 -10.09 -1.55
CA SER A 232 21.74 -10.26 -0.68
C SER A 232 22.53 -8.96 -0.55
N ILE A 233 22.72 -8.24 -1.66
CA ILE A 233 23.40 -6.94 -1.64
C ILE A 233 22.59 -5.92 -0.81
N LEU A 234 21.27 -5.80 -1.03
CA LEU A 234 20.43 -4.90 -0.25
C LEU A 234 20.46 -5.23 1.25
N GLN A 235 20.43 -6.51 1.61
CA GLN A 235 20.53 -6.96 3.00
C GLN A 235 21.85 -6.50 3.62
N LYS A 236 22.99 -6.72 2.95
CA LYS A 236 24.29 -6.26 3.41
C LYS A 236 24.31 -4.74 3.62
N HIS A 237 23.72 -3.96 2.70
CA HIS A 237 23.62 -2.51 2.85
C HIS A 237 22.75 -2.08 4.03
N ILE A 238 21.62 -2.73 4.26
CA ILE A 238 20.74 -2.43 5.40
C ILE A 238 21.46 -2.71 6.71
N LEU A 239 22.17 -3.84 6.81
CA LEU A 239 22.94 -4.21 8.00
C LEU A 239 24.13 -3.28 8.24
N ASN A 240 24.75 -2.78 7.18
CA ASN A 240 25.86 -1.82 7.27
C ASN A 240 25.38 -0.36 7.46
N ALA A 241 24.08 -0.07 7.36
CA ALA A 241 23.57 1.31 7.44
C ALA A 241 23.90 2.01 8.77
N PRO A 242 23.82 1.36 9.96
CA PRO A 242 24.30 1.95 11.20
C PRO A 242 25.79 2.29 11.12
N HIS A 243 26.59 1.41 10.53
CA HIS A 243 28.03 1.59 10.51
C HIS A 243 28.42 2.81 9.69
N HIS A 244 27.89 2.88 8.47
CA HIS A 244 28.02 4.02 7.58
C HIS A 244 27.56 5.34 8.18
N VAL A 245 26.43 5.36 8.89
CA VAL A 245 25.87 6.62 9.43
C VAL A 245 26.66 7.12 10.64
N PHE A 246 27.27 6.21 11.40
CA PHE A 246 28.08 6.52 12.56
C PHE A 246 29.58 6.62 12.26
N GLY A 247 29.98 6.62 10.99
CA GLY A 247 31.35 6.96 10.57
C GLY A 247 32.31 5.76 10.45
N ASP A 248 31.81 4.53 10.54
CA ASP A 248 32.60 3.35 10.14
C ASP A 248 32.31 2.98 8.70
N HIS A 249 33.35 3.11 7.88
CA HIS A 249 33.26 2.91 6.44
C HIS A 249 33.99 1.64 5.96
N GLN A 250 34.44 0.76 6.85
CA GLN A 250 35.19 -0.45 6.48
C GLN A 250 34.41 -1.39 5.55
N ASN A 251 33.11 -1.55 5.82
CA ASN A 251 32.21 -2.43 5.05
C ASN A 251 31.29 -1.65 4.09
N CYS A 252 31.62 -0.39 3.79
CA CYS A 252 30.85 0.41 2.85
C CYS A 252 31.18 0.04 1.41
N VAL A 253 30.15 -0.14 0.59
CA VAL A 253 30.32 -0.23 -0.87
C VAL A 253 30.55 1.18 -1.43
N ASP A 254 31.57 1.35 -2.27
CA ASP A 254 31.97 2.66 -2.80
C ASP A 254 30.85 3.38 -3.57
N SER A 255 29.90 2.63 -4.17
CA SER A 255 28.75 3.23 -4.85
C SER A 255 27.80 3.98 -3.91
N VAL A 256 27.72 3.58 -2.64
CA VAL A 256 26.84 4.17 -1.61
C VAL A 256 27.59 5.15 -0.70
N CYS A 257 28.91 4.99 -0.57
CA CYS A 257 29.76 5.82 0.30
C CYS A 257 30.64 6.78 -0.51
N SER A 258 30.28 8.06 -0.52
CA SER A 258 31.11 9.11 -1.11
C SER A 258 32.45 9.22 -0.40
N ILE A 259 33.55 9.36 -1.16
CA ILE A 259 34.94 9.49 -0.67
C ILE A 259 35.07 10.59 0.41
N GLN A 260 34.31 11.68 0.31
CA GLN A 260 34.29 12.79 1.27
C GLN A 260 33.85 12.39 2.70
N ARG A 261 33.16 11.25 2.87
CA ARG A 261 32.68 10.76 4.18
C ARG A 261 33.66 9.83 4.88
N LYS A 262 34.72 9.36 4.21
CA LYS A 262 35.75 8.50 4.83
C LYS A 262 36.50 9.22 5.99
N ASN A 263 36.29 10.53 6.16
CA ASN A 263 36.83 11.35 7.24
C ASN A 263 35.80 11.68 8.35
N ASP A 264 34.58 11.12 8.31
CA ASP A 264 33.59 11.30 9.38
C ASP A 264 34.16 10.77 10.71
N THR A 265 33.88 11.45 11.82
CA THR A 265 34.23 10.93 13.14
C THR A 265 33.58 9.57 13.34
N ASN A 266 34.38 8.52 13.55
CA ASN A 266 33.87 7.19 13.79
C ASN A 266 33.36 7.09 15.23
N TRP A 267 32.05 7.08 15.38
CA TRP A 267 31.39 6.94 16.67
C TRP A 267 31.34 5.48 17.12
N ILE A 268 31.46 4.47 16.25
CA ILE A 268 31.28 3.03 16.56
C ILE A 268 32.23 2.46 17.62
N PRO A 269 33.53 2.80 17.65
CA PRO A 269 34.42 2.38 18.72
C PRO A 269 33.93 2.82 20.12
N ILE A 270 33.12 3.89 20.19
CA ILE A 270 32.49 4.37 21.42
C ILE A 270 31.27 3.50 21.80
N TRP A 271 30.65 2.79 20.85
CA TRP A 271 29.51 1.86 21.10
C TRP A 271 29.93 0.49 21.61
N VAL A 272 31.17 0.04 21.34
CA VAL A 272 31.67 -1.29 21.75
C VAL A 272 32.23 -1.29 23.19
N ILE A 273 32.33 -0.12 23.83
CA ILE A 273 32.93 0.04 25.17
C ILE A 273 31.88 0.17 26.30
N VAL A 274 30.58 -0.04 26.05
CA VAL A 274 29.55 -0.05 27.13
C VAL A 274 28.53 -1.17 26.97
#